data_AF-A0A7C6A6I7-F1
#
_entry.id   AF-A0A7C6A6I7-F1
#
_cell.length_a   1.000
_cell.length_b   1.000
_cell.length_c   1.000
_cell.angle_alpha   90.00
_cell.angle_beta   90.00
_cell.angle_gamma   90.00
#
_symmetry.space_group_name_H-M   'P 1'
#
loop_
_entity.id
_entity.type
_entity.pdbx_description
1 polymer ?
#
loop_
_entity_poly.entity_id
_entity_poly.type
_entity_poly.pdbx_seq_one_letter_code
_entity_poly.pdbx_strand_id
1 'polypeptide(L)'
;MNVYISLDSTAQSVGSLEIYNNLKAQNKLQVDTKICSTRGLMWLEPLLELEHNNQRLAYGNVNEKDIDEILKDPLNNKKYLGNIEDQPYLKNQHRIIFRHLGKNNPISIEDYINLGGFLALKNCLKQTPQNVIDKIKKADIRGRGGAFFPAYIKWQTVLNESSDEKYVICNADEGDSGSFADRLIMENDPFSLIEAMIIAGVVVGAKEGIIYLRSEYLNAKNVLQKAIDIAYKNSYLGKNEDYCFDLRLVIGAGAYVCGEETALIESLENKRGFVRPRPPVPAVSGLFNKPTLLNNVLSFIDIVRLLEGSRDIHTTPLQLSGACKRSGLFEVSDDITIEELISEFGGTPIDDVKAVQVGGPLGAFIPKEKFYLKLNNDELTKEGFILGHGSVVVFDKNTNMKDILLNL
;
A
#
# COMPACT_ATOMS: atom_id res chain seq x y z
N MET A 1 -30.18 2.51 -8.42
CA MET A 1 -28.98 3.11 -9.06
C MET A 1 -27.81 2.89 -8.12
N ASN A 2 -26.71 2.31 -8.59
CA ASN A 2 -25.56 2.04 -7.70
C ASN A 2 -24.69 3.29 -7.59
N VAL A 3 -24.31 3.62 -6.35
CA VAL A 3 -23.40 4.72 -6.04
C VAL A 3 -22.23 4.15 -5.27
N TYR A 4 -21.01 4.36 -5.73
CA TYR A 4 -19.80 3.90 -5.09
C TYR A 4 -19.09 5.07 -4.41
N ILE A 5 -18.65 4.85 -3.19
CA ILE A 5 -17.87 5.83 -2.42
C ILE A 5 -16.79 5.13 -1.61
N SER A 6 -15.61 5.75 -1.55
CA SER A 6 -14.51 5.23 -0.76
C SER A 6 -14.64 5.55 0.72
N LEU A 7 -14.34 4.56 1.55
CA LEU A 7 -14.13 4.73 2.99
C LEU A 7 -12.65 4.51 3.37
N ASP A 8 -11.73 4.76 2.44
CA ASP A 8 -10.32 4.95 2.78
C ASP A 8 -10.17 6.11 3.78
N SER A 9 -9.18 6.05 4.66
CA SER A 9 -8.97 7.08 5.69
C SER A 9 -8.74 8.48 5.12
N THR A 10 -8.09 8.61 3.95
CA THR A 10 -7.98 9.90 3.27
C THR A 10 -9.36 10.39 2.85
N ALA A 11 -10.18 9.55 2.23
CA ALA A 11 -11.52 9.92 1.79
C ALA A 11 -12.41 10.31 2.99
N GLN A 12 -12.33 9.56 4.09
CA GLN A 12 -13.06 9.87 5.31
C GLN A 12 -12.62 11.22 5.90
N SER A 13 -11.33 11.56 5.85
CA SER A 13 -10.82 12.82 6.38
C SER A 13 -11.38 14.08 5.69
N VAL A 14 -11.94 13.92 4.49
CA VAL A 14 -12.55 14.99 3.69
C VAL A 14 -14.06 14.82 3.51
N GLY A 15 -14.71 13.95 4.29
CA GLY A 15 -16.16 13.89 4.42
C GLY A 15 -16.86 12.70 3.76
N SER A 16 -16.14 11.68 3.30
CA SER A 16 -16.77 10.56 2.58
C SER A 16 -17.67 9.69 3.48
N LEU A 17 -17.38 9.60 4.78
CA LEU A 17 -18.17 8.81 5.73
C LEU A 17 -19.55 9.45 5.97
N GLU A 18 -19.59 10.77 6.13
CA GLU A 18 -20.83 11.54 6.26
C GLU A 18 -21.70 11.38 5.01
N ILE A 19 -21.10 11.52 3.82
CA ILE A 19 -21.79 11.31 2.54
C ILE A 19 -22.33 9.89 2.44
N TYR A 20 -21.54 8.87 2.77
CA TYR A 20 -21.97 7.47 2.77
C TYR A 20 -23.16 7.24 3.71
N ASN A 21 -23.10 7.76 4.93
CA ASN A 21 -24.17 7.61 5.92
C ASN A 21 -25.46 8.30 5.47
N ASN A 22 -25.35 9.48 4.87
CA ASN A 22 -26.50 10.21 4.34
C ASN A 22 -27.14 9.49 3.16
N LEU A 23 -26.34 9.04 2.18
CA LEU A 23 -26.83 8.24 1.05
C LEU A 23 -27.55 6.97 1.53
N LYS A 24 -26.97 6.27 2.51
CA LYS A 24 -27.55 5.07 3.10
C LYS A 24 -28.86 5.37 3.86
N ALA A 25 -28.96 6.50 4.53
CA ALA A 25 -30.21 6.95 5.18
C ALA A 25 -31.28 7.35 4.14
N GLN A 26 -30.86 7.91 3.01
CA GLN A 26 -31.69 8.25 1.86
C GLN A 26 -32.12 7.03 1.02
N ASN A 27 -31.75 5.79 1.38
CA ASN A 27 -32.18 4.53 0.71
C ASN A 27 -33.71 4.35 0.58
N LYS A 28 -34.53 5.30 1.07
CA LYS A 28 -35.93 5.45 0.68
C LYS A 28 -36.12 5.93 -0.80
N LEU A 29 -35.05 6.30 -1.52
CA LEU A 29 -35.07 6.88 -2.89
C LEU A 29 -34.48 5.99 -4.00
N GLN A 30 -34.41 4.66 -3.84
CA GLN A 30 -33.91 3.70 -4.86
C GLN A 30 -32.41 3.80 -5.24
N VAL A 31 -31.60 4.45 -4.40
CA VAL A 31 -30.13 4.43 -4.50
C VAL A 31 -29.59 3.23 -3.72
N ASP A 32 -28.59 2.53 -4.25
CA ASP A 32 -27.88 1.45 -3.58
C ASP A 32 -26.43 1.88 -3.38
N THR A 33 -26.09 2.31 -2.17
CA THR A 33 -24.75 2.82 -1.84
C THR A 33 -23.80 1.66 -1.55
N LYS A 34 -22.79 1.54 -2.40
CA LYS A 34 -21.69 0.57 -2.32
C LYS A 34 -20.44 1.24 -1.79
N ILE A 35 -19.69 0.50 -0.98
CA ILE A 35 -18.33 0.88 -0.59
C ILE A 35 -17.39 0.38 -1.69
N CYS A 36 -16.45 1.22 -2.12
CA CYS A 36 -15.31 0.81 -2.95
C CYS A 36 -13.98 1.23 -2.30
N SER A 37 -12.88 0.67 -2.78
CA SER A 37 -11.54 1.19 -2.49
C SER A 37 -11.34 2.59 -3.09
N THR A 38 -10.42 3.38 -2.55
CA THR A 38 -10.04 4.65 -3.18
C THR A 38 -9.36 4.41 -4.53
N ARG A 39 -9.51 5.36 -5.45
CA ARG A 39 -8.71 5.42 -6.68
C ARG A 39 -7.29 5.93 -6.44
N GLY A 40 -6.95 6.41 -5.24
CA GLY A 40 -5.62 6.96 -4.91
C GLY A 40 -5.39 8.40 -5.43
N LEU A 41 -6.46 9.07 -5.89
CA LEU A 41 -6.45 10.43 -6.43
C LEU A 41 -6.87 11.41 -5.34
N MET A 42 -5.99 11.65 -4.36
CA MET A 42 -6.39 12.25 -3.07
C MET A 42 -6.99 13.66 -3.20
N TRP A 43 -6.60 14.43 -4.22
CA TRP A 43 -7.16 15.76 -4.49
C TRP A 43 -8.60 15.75 -5.06
N LEU A 44 -9.12 14.57 -5.42
CA LEU A 44 -10.50 14.38 -5.88
C LEU A 44 -11.40 13.78 -4.80
N GLU A 45 -10.85 13.37 -3.65
CA GLU A 45 -11.66 12.83 -2.57
C GLU A 45 -12.48 13.95 -1.87
N PRO A 46 -13.72 13.71 -1.43
CA PRO A 46 -14.51 12.50 -1.65
C PRO A 46 -14.88 12.31 -3.13
N LEU A 47 -14.50 11.17 -3.69
CA LEU A 47 -14.80 10.78 -5.06
C LEU A 47 -16.05 9.90 -5.06
N LEU A 48 -17.08 10.37 -5.76
CA LEU A 48 -18.31 9.60 -5.97
C LEU A 48 -18.29 9.00 -7.37
N GLU A 49 -18.60 7.71 -7.48
CA GLU A 49 -18.81 7.05 -8.78
C GLU A 49 -20.27 6.59 -8.88
N LEU A 50 -20.97 7.02 -9.93
CA LEU A 50 -22.36 6.67 -10.19
C LEU A 50 -22.45 5.66 -11.33
N GLU A 51 -23.16 4.55 -11.10
CA GLU A 51 -23.45 3.60 -12.17
C GLU A 51 -24.56 4.14 -13.08
N HIS A 52 -24.23 4.35 -14.35
CA HIS A 52 -25.12 4.85 -15.38
C HIS A 52 -24.80 4.17 -16.71
N ASN A 53 -25.79 3.51 -17.34
CA ASN A 53 -25.62 2.79 -18.61
C ASN A 53 -24.41 1.83 -18.64
N ASN A 54 -24.22 1.04 -17.57
CA ASN A 54 -23.07 0.12 -17.38
C ASN A 54 -21.69 0.80 -17.35
N GLN A 55 -21.64 2.11 -17.11
CA GLN A 55 -20.41 2.86 -16.88
C GLN A 55 -20.42 3.49 -15.50
N ARG A 56 -19.22 3.74 -14.93
CA ARG A 56 -19.07 4.53 -13.71
C ARG A 56 -18.72 5.97 -14.08
N LEU A 57 -19.67 6.87 -13.82
CA LEU A 57 -19.49 8.31 -13.98
C LEU A 57 -18.89 8.86 -12.68
N ALA A 58 -17.78 9.60 -12.78
CA ALA A 58 -17.07 10.09 -11.61
C ALA A 58 -17.36 11.56 -11.32
N TYR A 59 -17.39 11.89 -10.02
CA TYR A 59 -17.58 13.23 -9.50
C TYR A 59 -16.58 13.47 -8.36
N GLY A 60 -15.68 14.44 -8.54
CA GLY A 60 -14.63 14.74 -7.56
C GLY A 60 -14.99 15.86 -6.59
N ASN A 61 -14.37 15.85 -5.41
CA ASN A 61 -14.55 16.83 -4.34
C ASN A 61 -16.02 16.99 -3.94
N VAL A 62 -16.79 15.90 -3.90
CA VAL A 62 -18.23 15.91 -3.63
C VAL A 62 -18.48 16.26 -2.17
N ASN A 63 -19.49 17.08 -1.91
CA ASN A 63 -20.06 17.32 -0.58
C ASN A 63 -21.54 16.96 -0.57
N GLU A 64 -22.15 16.96 0.62
CA GLU A 64 -23.55 16.55 0.82
C GLU A 64 -24.55 17.30 -0.07
N LYS A 65 -24.31 18.57 -0.39
CA LYS A 65 -25.23 19.40 -1.16
C LYS A 65 -25.22 19.06 -2.65
N ASP A 66 -24.16 18.42 -3.14
CA ASP A 66 -24.06 18.07 -4.56
C ASP A 66 -24.84 16.78 -4.89
N ILE A 67 -25.17 15.95 -3.88
CA ILE A 67 -25.73 14.61 -4.08
C ILE A 67 -27.06 14.65 -4.83
N ASP A 68 -28.01 15.46 -4.39
CA ASP A 68 -29.32 15.56 -5.03
C ASP A 68 -29.22 16.05 -6.49
N GLU A 69 -28.27 16.96 -6.75
CA GLU A 69 -28.00 17.48 -8.11
C GLU A 69 -27.40 16.38 -9.01
N ILE A 70 -26.42 15.63 -8.49
CA ILE A 70 -25.77 14.51 -9.20
C ILE A 70 -26.80 13.42 -9.55
N LEU A 71 -27.65 13.04 -8.60
CA LEU A 71 -28.64 11.98 -8.81
C LEU A 71 -29.75 12.40 -9.78
N LYS A 72 -30.09 13.69 -9.83
CA LYS A 72 -31.15 14.22 -10.69
C LYS A 72 -30.68 14.45 -12.13
N ASP A 73 -29.48 15.01 -12.32
CA ASP A 73 -28.93 15.34 -13.64
C ASP A 73 -27.43 15.00 -13.73
N PRO A 74 -27.09 13.70 -13.83
CA PRO A 74 -25.72 13.24 -13.67
C PRO A 74 -24.76 13.77 -14.75
N LEU A 75 -25.23 14.01 -15.97
CA LEU A 75 -24.35 14.38 -17.10
C LEU A 75 -24.07 15.88 -17.18
N ASN A 76 -24.93 16.74 -16.61
CA ASN A 76 -24.75 18.19 -16.65
C ASN A 76 -24.19 18.79 -15.35
N ASN A 77 -23.86 17.95 -14.37
CA ASN A 77 -23.31 18.41 -13.10
C ASN A 77 -21.89 19.00 -13.28
N LYS A 78 -21.62 20.15 -12.67
CA LYS A 78 -20.32 20.84 -12.74
C LYS A 78 -19.11 20.02 -12.23
N LYS A 79 -19.36 19.01 -11.40
CA LYS A 79 -18.32 18.13 -10.82
C LYS A 79 -18.11 16.86 -11.64
N TYR A 80 -18.86 16.66 -12.72
CA TYR A 80 -18.74 15.50 -13.58
C TYR A 80 -17.35 15.44 -14.23
N LEU A 81 -16.68 14.30 -14.07
CA LEU A 81 -15.32 14.04 -14.55
C LEU A 81 -15.29 13.05 -15.73
N GLY A 82 -16.43 12.55 -16.17
CA GLY A 82 -16.47 11.46 -17.14
C GLY A 82 -16.21 10.10 -16.50
N ASN A 83 -15.62 9.20 -17.29
CA ASN A 83 -15.08 7.95 -16.80
C ASN A 83 -13.74 8.23 -16.08
N ILE A 84 -13.62 7.80 -14.82
CA ILE A 84 -12.42 8.08 -14.02
C ILE A 84 -11.15 7.46 -14.61
N GLU A 85 -11.27 6.35 -15.32
CA GLU A 85 -10.12 5.68 -15.96
C GLU A 85 -9.51 6.53 -17.09
N ASP A 86 -10.26 7.49 -17.64
CA ASP A 86 -9.77 8.41 -18.67
C ASP A 86 -9.05 9.64 -18.10
N GLN A 87 -9.06 9.84 -16.78
CA GLN A 87 -8.30 10.90 -16.12
C GLN A 87 -6.80 10.72 -16.39
N PRO A 88 -6.10 11.66 -17.07
CA PRO A 88 -4.66 11.59 -17.34
C PRO A 88 -3.77 11.09 -16.20
N TYR A 89 -4.02 11.53 -14.96
CA TYR A 89 -3.24 11.09 -13.79
C TYR A 89 -3.37 9.59 -13.51
N LEU A 90 -4.54 8.98 -13.78
CA LEU A 90 -4.75 7.56 -13.62
C LEU A 90 -4.32 6.78 -14.88
N LYS A 91 -4.70 7.29 -16.05
CA LYS A 91 -4.40 6.69 -17.36
C LYS A 91 -2.91 6.52 -17.64
N ASN A 92 -2.09 7.43 -17.14
CA ASN A 92 -0.64 7.41 -17.34
C ASN A 92 0.11 6.61 -16.26
N GLN A 93 -0.60 5.98 -15.31
CA GLN A 93 0.04 5.08 -14.34
C GLN A 93 0.14 3.66 -14.88
N HIS A 94 1.19 2.96 -14.46
CA HIS A 94 1.31 1.53 -14.64
C HIS A 94 0.94 0.80 -13.34
N ARG A 95 -0.37 0.68 -13.08
CA ARG A 95 -0.87 0.10 -11.83
C ARG A 95 -0.85 -1.41 -11.85
N ILE A 96 0.15 -1.99 -11.19
CA ILE A 96 0.22 -3.43 -11.04
C ILE A 96 0.22 -3.82 -9.54
N ILE A 97 0.88 -3.06 -8.65
CA ILE A 97 0.74 -3.22 -7.19
C ILE A 97 -0.69 -2.84 -6.83
N PHE A 98 -1.14 -1.68 -7.30
CA PHE A 98 -2.42 -1.09 -6.95
C PHE A 98 -3.53 -1.39 -7.97
N ARG A 99 -3.49 -2.56 -8.62
CA ARG A 99 -4.39 -2.95 -9.72
C ARG A 99 -5.87 -3.03 -9.32
N HIS A 100 -6.17 -3.27 -8.04
CA HIS A 100 -7.52 -3.38 -7.49
C HIS A 100 -8.13 -2.05 -7.01
N LEU A 101 -7.32 -1.00 -6.82
CA LEU A 101 -7.80 0.28 -6.30
C LEU A 101 -8.94 0.88 -7.15
N GLY A 102 -10.04 1.24 -6.48
CA GLY A 102 -11.30 1.72 -7.06
C GLY A 102 -12.24 0.66 -7.59
N LYS A 103 -11.80 -0.59 -7.70
CA LYS A 103 -12.54 -1.65 -8.41
C LYS A 103 -13.26 -2.61 -7.47
N ASN A 104 -12.73 -2.82 -6.26
CA ASN A 104 -13.28 -3.73 -5.26
C ASN A 104 -13.94 -3.00 -4.08
N ASN A 105 -14.82 -3.70 -3.37
CA ASN A 105 -15.04 -3.45 -1.96
C ASN A 105 -13.90 -4.13 -1.14
N PRO A 106 -13.14 -3.39 -0.32
CA PRO A 106 -11.97 -3.93 0.40
C PRO A 106 -12.27 -5.12 1.32
N ILE A 107 -13.52 -5.26 1.78
CA ILE A 107 -13.96 -6.35 2.67
C ILE A 107 -14.90 -7.35 1.98
N SER A 108 -14.97 -7.37 0.65
CA SER A 108 -15.62 -8.47 -0.09
C SER A 108 -14.56 -9.42 -0.60
N ILE A 109 -14.62 -10.66 -0.10
CA ILE A 109 -13.74 -11.73 -0.59
C ILE A 109 -14.13 -12.16 -2.01
N GLU A 110 -15.42 -12.04 -2.36
CA GLU A 110 -15.93 -12.32 -3.70
C GLU A 110 -15.38 -11.34 -4.73
N ASP A 111 -15.36 -10.04 -4.43
CA ASP A 111 -14.73 -9.04 -5.29
C ASP A 111 -13.24 -9.35 -5.49
N TYR A 112 -12.53 -9.73 -4.42
CA TYR A 112 -11.13 -10.12 -4.50
C TYR A 112 -10.92 -11.33 -5.43
N ILE A 113 -11.73 -12.39 -5.28
CA ILE A 113 -11.69 -13.58 -6.14
C ILE A 113 -12.00 -13.23 -7.60
N ASN A 114 -13.02 -12.40 -7.84
CA ASN A 114 -13.43 -11.98 -9.19
C ASN A 114 -12.34 -11.15 -9.90
N LEU A 115 -11.48 -10.47 -9.14
CA LEU A 115 -10.33 -9.74 -9.67
C LEU A 115 -9.07 -10.61 -9.81
N GLY A 116 -9.16 -11.92 -9.59
CA GLY A 116 -8.05 -12.86 -9.74
C GLY A 116 -7.38 -13.26 -8.42
N GLY A 117 -7.91 -12.84 -7.28
CA GLY A 117 -7.42 -13.20 -5.96
C GLY A 117 -7.35 -14.71 -5.72
N PHE A 118 -6.37 -15.13 -4.93
CA PHE A 118 -6.01 -16.52 -4.63
C PHE A 118 -5.47 -17.34 -5.81
N LEU A 119 -5.32 -16.74 -7.00
CA LEU A 119 -4.65 -17.40 -8.12
C LEU A 119 -3.16 -17.61 -7.83
N ALA A 120 -2.52 -16.65 -7.16
CA ALA A 120 -1.10 -16.72 -6.81
C ALA A 120 -0.86 -17.87 -5.82
N LEU A 121 -1.70 -17.99 -4.80
CA LEU A 121 -1.68 -19.08 -3.83
C LEU A 121 -1.92 -20.43 -4.51
N LYS A 122 -2.92 -20.53 -5.38
CA LYS A 122 -3.19 -21.74 -6.17
C LYS A 122 -2.00 -22.15 -7.04
N ASN A 123 -1.26 -21.19 -7.59
CA ASN A 123 -0.05 -21.46 -8.36
C ASN A 123 1.13 -21.84 -7.47
N CYS A 124 1.24 -21.25 -6.28
CA CYS A 124 2.24 -21.60 -5.27
C CYS A 124 2.14 -23.06 -4.85
N LEU A 125 0.93 -23.53 -4.51
CA LEU A 125 0.69 -24.89 -4.01
C LEU A 125 1.03 -26.01 -5.02
N LYS A 126 1.17 -25.68 -6.31
CA LYS A 126 1.57 -26.62 -7.37
C LYS A 126 3.08 -26.74 -7.56
N GLN A 127 3.86 -26.04 -6.75
CA GLN A 127 5.30 -25.92 -6.90
C GLN A 127 6.00 -26.27 -5.59
N THR A 128 7.27 -26.67 -5.67
CA THR A 128 8.09 -26.80 -4.47
C THR A 128 8.44 -25.40 -3.92
N PRO A 129 8.65 -25.26 -2.61
CA PRO A 129 9.17 -24.02 -2.01
C PRO A 129 10.39 -23.44 -2.74
N GLN A 130 11.34 -24.31 -3.11
CA GLN A 130 12.55 -23.88 -3.82
C GLN A 130 12.22 -23.27 -5.19
N ASN A 131 11.29 -23.84 -5.96
CA ASN A 131 10.88 -23.27 -7.25
C ASN A 131 10.27 -21.87 -7.10
N VAL A 132 9.53 -21.62 -6.01
CA VAL A 132 8.99 -20.29 -5.72
C VAL A 132 10.12 -19.31 -5.42
N ILE A 133 11.08 -19.68 -4.56
CA ILE A 133 12.24 -18.84 -4.24
C ILE A 133 13.10 -18.56 -5.48
N ASP A 134 13.30 -19.56 -6.35
CA ASP A 134 14.04 -19.40 -7.60
C ASP A 134 13.33 -18.43 -8.55
N LYS A 135 11.99 -18.41 -8.57
CA LYS A 135 11.22 -17.39 -9.29
C LYS A 135 11.44 -16.01 -8.71
N ILE A 136 11.37 -15.85 -7.37
CA ILE A 136 11.63 -14.58 -6.67
C ILE A 136 13.03 -14.06 -7.01
N LYS A 137 14.03 -14.95 -7.03
CA LYS A 137 15.41 -14.65 -7.39
C LYS A 137 15.54 -14.23 -8.85
N LYS A 138 14.94 -14.99 -9.78
CA LYS A 138 14.97 -14.69 -11.22
C LYS A 138 14.31 -13.35 -11.53
N ALA A 139 13.28 -13.01 -10.76
CA ALA A 139 12.55 -11.76 -10.81
C ALA A 139 13.28 -10.57 -10.16
N ASP A 140 14.43 -10.77 -9.51
CA ASP A 140 15.14 -9.77 -8.71
C ASP A 140 14.21 -8.94 -7.79
N ILE A 141 13.27 -9.61 -7.12
CA ILE A 141 12.39 -8.93 -6.16
C ILE A 141 13.23 -8.48 -4.96
N ARG A 142 13.09 -7.20 -4.61
CA ARG A 142 13.82 -6.54 -3.53
C ARG A 142 12.88 -6.00 -2.46
N GLY A 143 13.43 -5.82 -1.25
CA GLY A 143 12.72 -5.23 -0.12
C GLY A 143 12.25 -3.81 -0.43
N ARG A 144 10.95 -3.55 -0.27
CA ARG A 144 10.30 -2.25 -0.53
C ARG A 144 10.29 -1.33 0.70
N GLY A 145 10.79 -1.79 1.84
CA GLY A 145 10.96 -0.98 3.05
C GLY A 145 12.20 -0.05 3.03
N GLY A 146 12.72 0.30 1.85
CA GLY A 146 13.83 1.25 1.69
C GLY A 146 15.24 0.68 1.63
N ALA A 147 15.51 -0.51 2.18
CA ALA A 147 16.85 -1.12 2.11
C ALA A 147 17.16 -1.86 0.79
N PHE A 148 16.15 -2.13 -0.05
CA PHE A 148 16.28 -2.83 -1.34
C PHE A 148 17.05 -4.16 -1.27
N PHE A 149 17.02 -4.83 -0.12
CA PHE A 149 17.69 -6.12 0.07
C PHE A 149 17.02 -7.22 -0.77
N PRO A 150 17.77 -8.10 -1.47
CA PRO A 150 17.17 -9.15 -2.28
C PRO A 150 16.26 -10.08 -1.45
N ALA A 151 14.97 -10.12 -1.80
CA ALA A 151 13.97 -10.81 -1.00
C ALA A 151 14.25 -12.31 -0.91
N TYR A 152 14.69 -12.92 -2.03
CA TYR A 152 14.98 -14.35 -2.11
C TYR A 152 16.02 -14.82 -1.09
N ILE A 153 16.98 -13.95 -0.70
CA ILE A 153 18.01 -14.32 0.29
C ILE A 153 17.35 -14.56 1.65
N LYS A 154 16.48 -13.65 2.09
CA LYS A 154 15.75 -13.81 3.37
C LYS A 154 14.88 -15.07 3.35
N TRP A 155 14.15 -15.28 2.26
CA TRP A 155 13.29 -16.45 2.08
C TRP A 155 14.09 -17.76 2.09
N GLN A 156 15.22 -17.80 1.37
CA GLN A 156 16.09 -18.97 1.32
C GLN A 156 16.70 -19.27 2.69
N THR A 157 17.16 -18.24 3.41
CA THR A 157 17.71 -18.42 4.76
C THR A 157 16.67 -19.04 5.67
N VAL A 158 15.46 -18.49 5.76
CA VAL A 158 14.41 -19.05 6.62
C VAL A 158 14.01 -20.46 6.19
N LEU A 159 13.91 -20.75 4.88
CA LEU A 159 13.62 -22.09 4.38
C LEU A 159 14.68 -23.10 4.84
N ASN A 160 15.96 -22.75 4.75
CA ASN A 160 17.09 -23.63 5.07
C ASN A 160 17.24 -23.91 6.57
N GLU A 161 16.76 -23.03 7.44
CA GLU A 161 16.84 -23.26 8.88
C GLU A 161 15.96 -24.43 9.32
N SER A 162 16.55 -25.37 10.06
CA SER A 162 15.82 -26.47 10.68
C SER A 162 15.23 -26.01 12.01
N SER A 163 13.90 -25.90 12.08
CA SER A 163 13.21 -25.51 13.31
C SER A 163 11.79 -26.06 13.31
N ASP A 164 11.31 -26.45 14.50
CA ASP A 164 9.93 -26.90 14.71
C ASP A 164 8.91 -25.75 14.53
N GLU A 165 9.38 -24.50 14.67
CA GLU A 165 8.58 -23.29 14.57
C GLU A 165 9.30 -22.24 13.74
N LYS A 166 8.56 -21.61 12.83
CA LYS A 166 9.01 -20.48 12.01
C LYS A 166 7.88 -19.46 11.95
N TYR A 167 8.24 -18.20 11.76
CA TYR A 167 7.28 -17.09 11.73
C TYR A 167 7.38 -16.29 10.43
N VAL A 168 6.25 -15.74 10.00
CA VAL A 168 6.21 -14.69 8.98
C VAL A 168 5.74 -13.39 9.64
N ILE A 169 6.48 -12.31 9.44
CA ILE A 169 6.13 -10.99 9.94
C ILE A 169 5.97 -10.04 8.76
N CYS A 170 4.83 -9.37 8.72
CA CYS A 170 4.63 -8.17 7.92
C CYS A 170 4.91 -6.94 8.76
N ASN A 171 5.92 -6.18 8.33
CA ASN A 171 6.20 -4.86 8.89
C ASN A 171 5.32 -3.82 8.20
N ALA A 172 4.30 -3.37 8.92
CA ALA A 172 3.33 -2.34 8.52
C ALA A 172 3.39 -1.13 9.47
N ASP A 173 4.59 -0.78 9.95
CA ASP A 173 4.79 0.40 10.80
C ASP A 173 4.77 1.71 10.01
N GLU A 174 5.05 1.68 8.69
CA GLU A 174 5.07 2.81 7.72
C GLU A 174 5.24 4.19 8.37
N GLY A 175 6.32 4.36 9.15
CA GLY A 175 6.51 5.51 10.02
C GLY A 175 7.00 6.77 9.30
N ASP A 176 7.46 6.61 8.05
CA ASP A 176 8.04 7.69 7.26
C ASP A 176 6.97 8.71 6.83
N SER A 177 7.22 9.99 7.08
CA SER A 177 6.37 11.08 6.61
C SER A 177 6.26 11.06 5.08
N GLY A 178 5.04 11.25 4.58
CA GLY A 178 4.75 11.25 3.14
C GLY A 178 4.55 9.84 2.54
N SER A 179 4.82 8.77 3.30
CA SER A 179 4.51 7.41 2.89
C SER A 179 3.10 7.02 3.32
N PHE A 180 2.38 6.37 2.40
CA PHE A 180 1.02 5.87 2.62
C PHE A 180 0.67 4.70 1.69
N ALA A 181 1.64 4.12 1.00
CA ALA A 181 1.41 3.04 0.04
C ALA A 181 1.06 1.73 0.75
N ASP A 182 1.72 1.42 1.87
CA ASP A 182 1.37 0.29 2.72
C ASP A 182 -0.06 0.46 3.26
N ARG A 183 -0.39 1.66 3.77
CA ARG A 183 -1.73 2.01 4.23
C ARG A 183 -2.78 1.76 3.16
N LEU A 184 -2.51 2.18 1.92
CA LEU A 184 -3.44 1.99 0.81
C LEU A 184 -3.72 0.51 0.57
N ILE A 185 -2.70 -0.36 0.57
CA ILE A 185 -2.92 -1.82 0.46
C ILE A 185 -3.76 -2.34 1.63
N MET A 186 -3.41 -1.99 2.86
CA MET A 186 -4.09 -2.53 4.05
C MET A 186 -5.56 -2.09 4.17
N GLU A 187 -5.88 -0.87 3.73
CA GLU A 187 -7.24 -0.34 3.79
C GLU A 187 -8.09 -0.71 2.57
N ASN A 188 -7.47 -0.98 1.41
CA ASN A 188 -8.18 -1.06 0.15
C ASN A 188 -8.06 -2.42 -0.57
N ASP A 189 -7.03 -3.21 -0.26
CA ASP A 189 -6.81 -4.54 -0.84
C ASP A 189 -6.23 -5.51 0.22
N PRO A 190 -6.83 -5.63 1.42
CA PRO A 190 -6.25 -6.40 2.52
C PRO A 190 -6.07 -7.89 2.20
N PHE A 191 -6.92 -8.46 1.33
CA PHE A 191 -6.84 -9.87 0.97
C PHE A 191 -5.59 -10.21 0.15
N SER A 192 -5.00 -9.26 -0.60
CA SER A 192 -3.74 -9.52 -1.29
C SER A 192 -2.57 -9.63 -0.33
N LEU A 193 -2.56 -8.84 0.75
CA LEU A 193 -1.57 -9.01 1.81
C LEU A 193 -1.77 -10.34 2.55
N ILE A 194 -3.01 -10.72 2.87
CA ILE A 194 -3.32 -12.01 3.52
C ILE A 194 -2.85 -13.17 2.63
N GLU A 195 -3.19 -13.16 1.34
CA GLU A 195 -2.74 -14.16 0.38
C GLU A 195 -1.21 -14.27 0.34
N ALA A 196 -0.52 -13.13 0.27
CA ALA A 196 0.93 -13.08 0.26
C ALA A 196 1.57 -13.71 1.50
N MET A 197 0.99 -13.45 2.68
CA MET A 197 1.48 -14.00 3.94
C MET A 197 1.23 -15.51 4.04
N ILE A 198 0.10 -16.00 3.53
CA ILE A 198 -0.16 -17.45 3.41
C ILE A 198 0.90 -18.08 2.50
N ILE A 199 1.14 -17.51 1.32
CA ILE A 199 2.17 -17.99 0.37
C ILE A 199 3.53 -18.04 1.06
N ALA A 200 3.90 -16.99 1.79
CA ALA A 200 5.14 -16.96 2.54
C ALA A 200 5.21 -18.07 3.58
N GLY A 201 4.15 -18.27 4.37
CA GLY A 201 4.03 -19.35 5.34
C GLY A 201 4.23 -20.73 4.73
N VAL A 202 3.51 -21.01 3.64
CA VAL A 202 3.62 -22.25 2.86
C VAL A 202 5.05 -22.48 2.36
N VAL A 203 5.69 -21.44 1.80
CA VAL A 203 7.01 -21.56 1.20
C VAL A 203 8.09 -21.76 2.27
N VAL A 204 8.11 -20.97 3.34
CA VAL A 204 9.19 -21.09 4.35
C VAL A 204 8.91 -22.16 5.41
N GLY A 205 7.71 -22.73 5.43
CA GLY A 205 7.27 -23.73 6.42
C GLY A 205 6.84 -23.12 7.75
N ALA A 206 6.36 -21.87 7.74
CA ALA A 206 5.83 -21.20 8.92
C ALA A 206 4.31 -21.43 9.01
N LYS A 207 3.82 -21.67 10.24
CA LYS A 207 2.39 -21.87 10.52
C LYS A 207 1.72 -20.63 11.13
N GLU A 208 2.52 -19.64 11.51
CA GLU A 208 2.01 -18.41 12.13
C GLU A 208 2.59 -17.18 11.43
N GLY A 209 1.68 -16.26 11.11
CA GLY A 209 1.94 -14.94 10.57
C GLY A 209 1.53 -13.84 11.53
N ILE A 210 2.25 -12.72 11.50
CA ILE A 210 1.94 -11.53 12.29
C ILE A 210 2.02 -10.30 11.41
N ILE A 211 0.96 -9.50 11.37
CA ILE A 211 1.02 -8.13 10.86
C ILE A 211 1.29 -7.21 12.04
N TYR A 212 2.45 -6.54 12.05
CA TYR A 212 2.76 -5.50 13.02
C TYR A 212 2.36 -4.14 12.43
N LEU A 213 1.25 -3.59 12.90
CA LEU A 213 0.64 -2.37 12.38
C LEU A 213 0.86 -1.21 13.35
N ARG A 214 1.30 -0.06 12.84
CA ARG A 214 1.42 1.17 13.67
C ARG A 214 0.08 1.57 14.32
N SER A 215 0.15 2.17 15.50
CA SER A 215 -1.03 2.62 16.26
C SER A 215 -1.88 3.68 15.54
N GLU A 216 -1.27 4.45 14.65
CA GLU A 216 -1.86 5.60 13.98
C GLU A 216 -2.81 5.19 12.84
N TYR A 217 -2.68 3.96 12.33
CA TYR A 217 -3.52 3.45 11.24
C TYR A 217 -4.76 2.71 11.76
N LEU A 218 -5.62 3.45 12.46
CA LEU A 218 -6.86 2.91 13.04
C LEU A 218 -7.82 2.35 11.98
N ASN A 219 -7.92 2.97 10.80
CA ASN A 219 -8.77 2.46 9.73
C ASN A 219 -8.22 1.14 9.16
N ALA A 220 -6.92 1.08 8.86
CA ALA A 220 -6.25 -0.14 8.44
C ALA A 220 -6.43 -1.28 9.46
N LYS A 221 -6.34 -0.99 10.77
CA LYS A 221 -6.63 -1.97 11.83
C LYS A 221 -8.02 -2.58 11.67
N ASN A 222 -9.04 -1.74 11.51
CA ASN A 222 -10.42 -2.19 11.41
C ASN A 222 -10.68 -2.98 10.13
N VAL A 223 -10.09 -2.57 9.01
CA VAL A 223 -10.21 -3.26 7.72
C VAL A 223 -9.49 -4.60 7.74
N LEU A 224 -8.22 -4.63 8.18
CA LEU A 224 -7.42 -5.85 8.28
C LEU A 224 -8.05 -6.87 9.21
N GLN A 225 -8.51 -6.46 10.40
CA GLN A 225 -9.15 -7.40 11.32
C GLN A 225 -10.38 -8.05 10.68
N LYS A 226 -11.24 -7.24 10.03
CA LYS A 226 -12.40 -7.78 9.30
C LYS A 226 -12.00 -8.73 8.17
N ALA A 227 -10.97 -8.38 7.39
CA ALA A 227 -10.49 -9.22 6.30
C ALA A 227 -9.90 -10.55 6.83
N ILE A 228 -9.16 -10.52 7.93
CA ILE A 228 -8.65 -11.72 8.63
C ILE A 228 -9.84 -12.60 9.08
N ASP A 229 -10.84 -12.01 9.76
CA ASP A 229 -12.02 -12.75 10.22
C ASP A 229 -12.78 -13.40 9.04
N ILE A 230 -12.92 -12.67 7.93
CA ILE A 230 -13.55 -13.17 6.69
C ILE A 230 -12.71 -14.30 6.07
N ALA A 231 -11.39 -14.19 6.04
CA ALA A 231 -10.50 -15.22 5.51
C ALA A 231 -10.56 -16.51 6.36
N TYR A 232 -10.64 -16.41 7.69
CA TYR A 232 -10.91 -17.55 8.57
C TYR A 232 -12.28 -18.18 8.30
N LYS A 233 -13.34 -17.35 8.18
CA LYS A 233 -14.70 -17.83 7.90
C LYS A 233 -14.81 -18.58 6.56
N ASN A 234 -13.96 -18.24 5.59
CA ASN A 234 -13.91 -18.88 4.27
C ASN A 234 -12.78 -19.91 4.14
N SER A 235 -12.16 -20.33 5.26
CA SER A 235 -11.13 -21.38 5.30
C SER A 235 -9.85 -21.09 4.50
N TYR A 236 -9.53 -19.81 4.24
CA TYR A 236 -8.23 -19.40 3.70
C TYR A 236 -7.16 -19.23 4.78
N LEU A 237 -7.58 -18.98 6.02
CA LEU A 237 -6.70 -18.99 7.21
C LEU A 237 -7.09 -20.14 8.14
N GLY A 238 -6.14 -20.53 9.00
CA GLY A 238 -6.25 -21.69 9.87
C GLY A 238 -5.90 -22.98 9.13
N LYS A 239 -6.56 -24.07 9.51
CA LYS A 239 -6.35 -25.39 8.88
C LYS A 239 -7.10 -25.48 7.56
N ASN A 240 -6.36 -25.64 6.48
CA ASN A 240 -6.84 -25.96 5.14
C ASN A 240 -6.45 -27.41 4.77
N GLU A 241 -6.89 -27.92 3.62
CA GLU A 241 -6.52 -29.24 3.13
C GLU A 241 -5.05 -29.30 2.71
N ASP A 242 -4.53 -28.23 2.10
CA ASP A 242 -3.18 -28.19 1.55
C ASP A 242 -2.14 -27.55 2.51
N TYR A 243 -2.58 -26.76 3.48
CA TYR A 243 -1.70 -26.01 4.40
C TYR A 243 -2.39 -25.68 5.73
N CYS A 244 -1.61 -25.19 6.69
CA CYS A 244 -2.13 -24.62 7.94
C CYS A 244 -1.39 -23.33 8.24
N PHE A 245 -2.10 -22.20 8.26
CA PHE A 245 -1.51 -20.89 8.50
C PHE A 245 -2.44 -19.99 9.28
N ASP A 246 -2.04 -19.64 10.49
CA ASP A 246 -2.72 -18.67 11.35
C ASP A 246 -2.13 -17.29 11.17
N LEU A 247 -2.98 -16.25 11.23
CA LEU A 247 -2.56 -14.86 11.04
C LEU A 247 -3.18 -14.00 12.12
N ARG A 248 -2.34 -13.22 12.82
CA ARG A 248 -2.80 -12.24 13.82
C ARG A 248 -2.31 -10.84 13.51
N LEU A 249 -3.13 -9.87 13.94
CA LEU A 249 -2.82 -8.45 13.88
C LEU A 249 -2.32 -7.99 15.25
N VAL A 250 -1.13 -7.39 15.30
CA VAL A 250 -0.57 -6.75 16.50
C VAL A 250 -0.41 -5.26 16.25
N ILE A 251 -0.84 -4.45 17.22
CA ILE A 251 -0.79 -2.99 17.13
C ILE A 251 0.43 -2.49 17.88
N GLY A 252 1.26 -1.69 17.21
CA GLY A 252 2.39 -0.98 17.79
C GLY A 252 1.97 0.09 18.79
N ALA A 253 2.96 0.75 19.40
CA ALA A 253 2.75 1.71 20.48
C ALA A 253 3.38 3.10 20.19
N GLY A 254 3.32 3.55 18.92
CA GLY A 254 3.71 4.90 18.52
C GLY A 254 5.21 5.17 18.51
N ALA A 255 6.04 4.18 18.19
CA ALA A 255 7.50 4.32 18.17
C ALA A 255 8.06 4.09 16.76
N TYR A 256 8.53 5.15 16.10
CA TYR A 256 9.12 5.12 14.75
C TYR A 256 10.25 4.07 14.61
N VAL A 257 11.06 3.89 15.65
CA VAL A 257 12.16 2.92 15.66
C VAL A 257 11.68 1.47 15.51
N CYS A 258 10.42 1.17 15.84
CA CYS A 258 9.83 -0.16 15.64
C CYS A 258 9.57 -0.48 14.16
N GLY A 259 9.78 0.46 13.24
CA GLY A 259 9.93 0.16 11.82
C GLY A 259 11.22 -0.61 11.49
N GLU A 260 12.24 -0.56 12.38
CA GLU A 260 13.45 -1.38 12.26
C GLU A 260 13.17 -2.84 12.64
N GLU A 261 13.64 -3.79 11.81
CA GLU A 261 13.26 -5.20 11.89
C GLU A 261 13.45 -5.86 13.27
N THR A 262 14.54 -5.53 13.97
CA THR A 262 14.86 -6.15 15.28
C THR A 262 14.17 -5.43 16.44
N ALA A 263 14.00 -4.12 16.36
CA ALA A 263 13.20 -3.35 17.31
C ALA A 263 11.71 -3.74 17.24
N LEU A 264 11.20 -4.01 16.03
CA LEU A 264 9.88 -4.58 15.79
C LEU A 264 9.71 -5.91 16.53
N ILE A 265 10.69 -6.81 16.39
CA ILE A 265 10.68 -8.12 17.07
C ILE A 265 10.72 -7.95 18.58
N GLU A 266 11.56 -7.06 19.13
CA GLU A 266 11.53 -6.75 20.56
C GLU A 266 10.13 -6.29 21.02
N SER A 267 9.47 -5.44 20.25
CA SER A 267 8.10 -4.99 20.55
C SER A 267 7.10 -6.15 20.53
N LEU A 268 7.20 -7.08 19.56
CA LEU A 268 6.35 -8.28 19.50
C LEU A 268 6.59 -9.24 20.67
N GLU A 269 7.80 -9.25 21.23
CA GLU A 269 8.14 -10.00 22.44
C GLU A 269 7.74 -9.28 23.74
N ASN A 270 6.94 -8.21 23.65
CA ASN A 270 6.54 -7.35 24.77
C ASN A 270 7.70 -6.68 25.50
N LYS A 271 8.79 -6.38 24.78
CA LYS A 271 9.94 -5.63 25.29
C LYS A 271 9.92 -4.21 24.72
N ARG A 272 10.84 -3.37 25.21
CA ARG A 272 11.08 -2.06 24.61
C ARG A 272 11.70 -2.28 23.22
N GLY A 273 11.25 -1.52 22.21
CA GLY A 273 11.78 -1.60 20.84
C GLY A 273 13.22 -1.10 20.70
N PHE A 274 14.17 -1.83 21.25
CA PHE A 274 15.60 -1.60 21.06
C PHE A 274 16.12 -2.40 19.87
N VAL A 275 16.97 -1.77 19.07
CA VAL A 275 17.65 -2.45 17.98
C VAL A 275 18.61 -3.51 18.55
N ARG A 276 18.51 -4.74 18.06
CA ARG A 276 19.42 -5.83 18.41
C ARG A 276 20.70 -5.72 17.58
N PRO A 277 21.87 -6.02 18.15
CA PRO A 277 23.09 -6.17 17.35
C PRO A 277 22.94 -7.35 16.39
N ARG A 278 23.49 -7.20 15.18
CA ARG A 278 23.62 -8.28 14.19
C ARG A 278 25.11 -8.64 14.07
N PRO A 279 25.49 -9.93 14.01
CA PRO A 279 24.67 -11.15 13.94
C PRO A 279 24.06 -11.61 15.30
N PRO A 280 23.05 -12.52 15.31
CA PRO A 280 22.40 -13.14 14.14
C PRO A 280 21.37 -12.24 13.44
N VAL A 281 21.03 -12.56 12.19
CA VAL A 281 19.94 -11.89 11.46
C VAL A 281 18.59 -12.54 11.81
N PRO A 282 17.46 -11.82 11.73
CA PRO A 282 16.13 -12.37 12.04
C PRO A 282 15.75 -13.64 11.27
N ALA A 283 16.24 -13.76 10.04
CA ALA A 283 16.02 -14.94 9.20
C ALA A 283 16.59 -16.24 9.81
N VAL A 284 17.60 -16.13 10.68
CA VAL A 284 18.18 -17.26 11.43
C VAL A 284 17.59 -17.32 12.84
N SER A 285 17.56 -16.18 13.55
CA SER A 285 17.06 -16.09 14.92
C SER A 285 16.36 -14.74 15.12
N GLY A 286 15.04 -14.75 14.97
CA GLY A 286 14.16 -13.59 15.05
C GLY A 286 13.20 -13.67 16.24
N LEU A 287 11.90 -13.73 15.95
CA LEU A 287 10.86 -13.80 16.97
C LEU A 287 11.01 -15.05 17.83
N PHE A 288 11.09 -14.86 19.15
CA PHE A 288 11.33 -15.94 20.12
C PHE A 288 12.56 -16.79 19.79
N ASN A 289 13.57 -16.16 19.18
CA ASN A 289 14.81 -16.79 18.69
C ASN A 289 14.58 -17.86 17.60
N LYS A 290 13.42 -17.86 16.92
CA LYS A 290 13.10 -18.78 15.81
C LYS A 290 13.39 -18.14 14.45
N PRO A 291 13.64 -18.94 13.39
CA PRO A 291 13.77 -18.41 12.03
C PRO A 291 12.52 -17.62 11.64
N THR A 292 12.71 -16.37 11.25
CA THR A 292 11.61 -15.44 11.03
C THR A 292 11.77 -14.71 9.71
N LEU A 293 10.80 -14.88 8.83
CA LEU A 293 10.72 -14.12 7.58
C LEU A 293 10.04 -12.78 7.84
N LEU A 294 10.79 -11.68 7.78
CA LEU A 294 10.24 -10.33 7.93
C LEU A 294 10.35 -9.54 6.62
N ASN A 295 9.21 -9.11 6.08
CA ASN A 295 9.12 -8.26 4.88
C ASN A 295 8.14 -7.10 5.09
N ASN A 296 8.32 -6.02 4.31
CA ASN A 296 7.39 -4.89 4.21
C ASN A 296 6.12 -5.31 3.44
N VAL A 297 5.00 -4.60 3.63
CA VAL A 297 3.71 -4.86 2.96
C VAL A 297 3.86 -4.95 1.44
N LEU A 298 4.48 -3.96 0.77
CA LEU A 298 4.61 -3.99 -0.69
C LEU A 298 5.52 -5.12 -1.20
N SER A 299 6.52 -5.53 -0.41
CA SER A 299 7.35 -6.69 -0.77
C SER A 299 6.52 -7.96 -0.84
N PHE A 300 5.52 -8.12 0.04
CA PHE A 300 4.58 -9.25 -0.03
C PHE A 300 3.71 -9.17 -1.29
N ILE A 301 3.23 -7.98 -1.66
CA ILE A 301 2.40 -7.79 -2.86
C ILE A 301 3.16 -8.13 -4.14
N ASP A 302 4.45 -7.81 -4.22
CA ASP A 302 5.30 -8.20 -5.35
C ASP A 302 5.35 -9.73 -5.53
N ILE A 303 5.32 -10.51 -4.44
CA ILE A 303 5.30 -11.99 -4.51
C ILE A 303 3.99 -12.51 -5.12
N VAL A 304 2.86 -11.94 -4.70
CA VAL A 304 1.54 -12.31 -5.24
C VAL A 304 1.51 -12.10 -6.74
N ARG A 305 1.86 -10.90 -7.20
CA ARG A 305 1.87 -10.55 -8.63
C ARG A 305 2.78 -11.46 -9.46
N LEU A 306 3.97 -11.76 -8.93
CA LEU A 306 4.90 -12.67 -9.59
C LEU A 306 4.27 -14.05 -9.81
N LEU A 307 3.54 -14.55 -8.81
CA LEU A 307 2.91 -15.87 -8.86
C LEU A 307 1.56 -15.89 -9.58
N GLU A 308 0.89 -14.75 -9.75
CA GLU A 308 -0.22 -14.56 -10.70
C GLU A 308 0.26 -14.62 -12.16
N GLY A 309 1.56 -14.40 -12.40
CA GLY A 309 2.17 -14.43 -13.72
C GLY A 309 2.34 -13.05 -14.36
N SER A 310 2.35 -11.97 -13.56
CA SER A 310 2.67 -10.64 -14.07
C SER A 310 4.06 -10.63 -14.71
N ARG A 311 4.14 -10.08 -15.92
CA ARG A 311 5.42 -9.90 -16.63
C ARG A 311 6.14 -8.63 -16.24
N ASP A 312 5.38 -7.63 -15.80
CA ASP A 312 5.93 -6.43 -15.20
C ASP A 312 5.86 -6.56 -13.68
N ILE A 313 7.02 -6.54 -13.06
CA ILE A 313 7.23 -6.73 -11.61
C ILE A 313 8.07 -5.59 -11.01
N HIS A 314 8.47 -4.61 -11.83
CA HIS A 314 9.40 -3.55 -11.43
C HIS A 314 8.73 -2.17 -11.44
N THR A 315 7.48 -2.10 -10.97
CA THR A 315 6.82 -0.82 -10.77
C THR A 315 7.21 -0.18 -9.44
N THR A 316 7.18 1.15 -9.40
CA THR A 316 7.47 1.97 -8.21
C THR A 316 6.23 2.80 -7.89
N PRO A 317 5.62 2.62 -6.69
CA PRO A 317 4.50 3.45 -6.27
C PRO A 317 5.02 4.73 -5.64
N LEU A 318 4.96 5.84 -6.35
CA LEU A 318 5.37 7.14 -5.84
C LEU A 318 4.23 7.77 -5.03
N GLN A 319 4.53 8.25 -3.83
CA GLN A 319 3.55 8.86 -2.92
C GLN A 319 3.77 10.37 -2.87
N LEU A 320 3.02 11.10 -3.70
CA LEU A 320 3.17 12.55 -3.85
C LEU A 320 2.34 13.31 -2.81
N SER A 321 3.00 14.14 -2.00
CA SER A 321 2.38 14.91 -0.92
C SER A 321 3.06 16.27 -0.69
N GLY A 322 2.59 17.03 0.29
CA GLY A 322 3.08 18.37 0.59
C GLY A 322 2.42 19.44 -0.29
N ALA A 323 3.19 20.43 -0.73
CA ALA A 323 2.74 21.56 -1.51
C ALA A 323 2.47 21.20 -2.99
N CYS A 324 1.58 20.24 -3.23
CA CYS A 324 1.12 19.84 -4.56
C CYS A 324 -0.38 20.08 -4.73
N LYS A 325 -0.79 20.53 -5.92
CA LYS A 325 -2.23 20.68 -6.26
C LYS A 325 -2.93 19.33 -6.44
N ARG A 326 -2.21 18.32 -6.91
CA ARG A 326 -2.70 16.96 -7.18
C ARG A 326 -1.85 15.94 -6.44
N SER A 327 -2.11 15.76 -5.15
CA SER A 327 -1.44 14.77 -4.31
C SER A 327 -2.06 13.38 -4.45
N GLY A 328 -1.27 12.33 -4.28
CA GLY A 328 -1.77 10.96 -4.25
C GLY A 328 -0.75 9.94 -4.70
N LEU A 329 -1.26 8.77 -5.08
CA LEU A 329 -0.46 7.65 -5.51
C LEU A 329 -0.21 7.72 -7.02
N PHE A 330 1.05 7.63 -7.43
CA PHE A 330 1.46 7.53 -8.82
C PHE A 330 2.38 6.32 -9.05
N GLU A 331 1.82 5.21 -9.53
CA GLU A 331 2.60 3.99 -9.82
C GLU A 331 3.18 4.01 -11.24
N VAL A 332 4.49 3.84 -11.37
CA VAL A 332 5.22 3.90 -12.66
C VAL A 332 6.09 2.66 -12.87
N SER A 333 6.22 2.19 -14.12
CA SER A 333 7.23 1.19 -14.51
C SER A 333 8.53 1.81 -15.01
N ASP A 334 8.43 3.01 -15.58
CA ASP A 334 9.55 3.72 -16.17
C ASP A 334 10.01 4.87 -15.27
N ASP A 335 11.28 5.21 -15.45
CA ASP A 335 11.90 6.34 -14.78
C ASP A 335 11.23 7.66 -15.17
N ILE A 336 10.44 8.24 -14.28
CA ILE A 336 10.02 9.64 -14.37
C ILE A 336 10.94 10.52 -13.53
N THR A 337 11.15 11.75 -13.97
CA THR A 337 11.90 12.76 -13.22
C THR A 337 11.06 13.35 -12.09
N ILE A 338 11.74 13.92 -11.10
CA ILE A 338 11.08 14.69 -10.02
C ILE A 338 10.26 15.84 -10.62
N GLU A 339 10.79 16.52 -11.64
CA GLU A 339 10.10 17.60 -12.35
C GLU A 339 8.82 17.13 -13.04
N GLU A 340 8.86 16.03 -13.79
CA GLU A 340 7.67 15.45 -14.44
C GLU A 340 6.61 15.05 -13.40
N LEU A 341 7.01 14.38 -12.31
CA LEU A 341 6.09 14.01 -11.23
C LEU A 341 5.36 15.23 -10.65
N ILE A 342 6.08 16.32 -10.39
CA ILE A 342 5.52 17.50 -9.71
C ILE A 342 4.71 18.38 -10.65
N SER A 343 5.24 18.64 -11.84
CA SER A 343 4.62 19.57 -12.79
C SER A 343 3.46 18.93 -13.53
N GLU A 344 3.70 17.80 -14.20
CA GLU A 344 2.73 17.16 -15.07
C GLU A 344 1.64 16.44 -14.28
N PHE A 345 2.04 15.69 -13.26
CA PHE A 345 1.10 14.90 -12.46
C PHE A 345 0.65 15.67 -11.22
N GLY A 346 1.58 16.25 -10.46
CA GLY A 346 1.29 17.07 -9.28
C GLY A 346 0.62 18.41 -9.58
N GLY A 347 0.65 18.88 -10.84
CA GLY A 347 0.03 20.14 -11.27
C GLY A 347 0.61 21.40 -10.66
N THR A 348 1.86 21.31 -10.19
CA THR A 348 2.50 22.40 -9.45
C THR A 348 3.64 22.97 -10.29
N PRO A 349 3.62 24.28 -10.61
CA PRO A 349 4.72 24.90 -11.32
C PRO A 349 6.04 24.71 -10.57
N ILE A 350 7.09 24.29 -11.26
CA ILE A 350 8.41 24.04 -10.67
C ILE A 350 9.00 25.32 -10.05
N ASP A 351 8.61 26.49 -10.56
CA ASP A 351 8.99 27.80 -9.99
C ASP A 351 8.39 28.08 -8.62
N ASP A 352 7.30 27.40 -8.25
CA ASP A 352 6.70 27.51 -6.91
C ASP A 352 7.32 26.53 -5.90
N VAL A 353 8.19 25.62 -6.36
CA VAL A 353 8.81 24.57 -5.54
C VAL A 353 10.23 24.97 -5.12
N LYS A 354 10.51 24.81 -3.83
CA LYS A 354 11.80 25.15 -3.21
C LYS A 354 12.71 23.94 -3.05
N ALA A 355 12.14 22.84 -2.56
CA ALA A 355 12.84 21.60 -2.28
C ALA A 355 11.86 20.44 -2.26
N VAL A 356 12.39 19.23 -2.41
CA VAL A 356 11.63 17.99 -2.33
C VAL A 356 12.36 17.03 -1.40
N GLN A 357 11.67 16.42 -0.44
CA GLN A 357 12.22 15.33 0.34
C GLN A 357 11.75 14.00 -0.26
N VAL A 358 12.70 13.13 -0.60
CA VAL A 358 12.42 11.80 -1.16
C VAL A 358 12.90 10.73 -0.19
N GLY A 359 12.07 9.70 0.04
CA GLY A 359 12.44 8.54 0.86
C GLY A 359 12.27 8.74 2.36
N GLY A 360 11.34 9.62 2.78
CA GLY A 360 10.97 9.82 4.18
C GLY A 360 11.88 10.79 4.95
N PRO A 361 11.72 10.89 6.29
CA PRO A 361 12.44 11.83 7.14
C PRO A 361 13.96 11.59 7.17
N LEU A 362 14.40 10.36 6.90
CA LEU A 362 15.81 9.99 6.78
C LEU A 362 16.39 10.29 5.38
N GLY A 363 15.53 10.63 4.42
CA GLY A 363 15.89 11.08 3.09
C GLY A 363 16.33 12.53 3.07
N ALA A 364 17.25 12.85 2.15
CA ALA A 364 17.76 14.20 1.99
C ALA A 364 16.82 15.10 1.18
N PHE A 365 16.92 16.42 1.41
CA PHE A 365 16.24 17.43 0.62
C PHE A 365 16.96 17.61 -0.72
N ILE A 366 16.24 17.35 -1.80
CA ILE A 366 16.69 17.55 -3.17
C ILE A 366 16.37 19.00 -3.56
N PRO A 367 17.38 19.80 -3.94
CA PRO A 367 17.17 21.18 -4.38
C PRO A 367 16.70 21.21 -5.84
N LYS A 368 16.10 22.33 -6.25
CA LYS A 368 15.47 22.51 -7.55
C LYS A 368 16.39 22.17 -8.73
N GLU A 369 17.69 22.47 -8.62
CA GLU A 369 18.67 22.23 -9.68
C GLU A 369 18.84 20.74 -10.00
N LYS A 370 18.37 19.84 -9.12
CA LYS A 370 18.43 18.38 -9.28
C LYS A 370 17.08 17.75 -9.61
N PHE A 371 16.04 18.52 -9.94
CA PHE A 371 14.73 17.94 -10.29
C PHE A 371 14.71 17.17 -11.63
N TYR A 372 15.78 17.27 -12.41
CA TYR A 372 16.01 16.41 -13.57
C TYR A 372 16.29 14.94 -13.20
N LEU A 373 16.61 14.64 -11.93
CA LEU A 373 16.90 13.29 -11.49
C LEU A 373 15.66 12.41 -11.59
N LYS A 374 15.86 11.20 -12.09
CA LYS A 374 14.84 10.16 -12.16
C LYS A 374 14.59 9.55 -10.79
N LEU A 375 13.33 9.23 -10.53
CA LEU A 375 12.85 8.60 -9.29
C LEU A 375 13.07 7.08 -9.31
N ASN A 376 14.32 6.67 -9.47
CA ASN A 376 14.77 5.29 -9.31
C ASN A 376 15.96 5.22 -8.33
N ASN A 377 16.15 4.05 -7.73
CA ASN A 377 17.14 3.87 -6.68
C ASN A 377 18.58 4.04 -7.19
N ASP A 378 18.88 3.60 -8.40
CA ASP A 378 20.23 3.62 -8.97
C ASP A 378 20.72 5.04 -9.27
N GLU A 379 19.84 5.92 -9.75
CA GLU A 379 20.15 7.30 -10.07
C GLU A 379 20.23 8.18 -8.82
N LEU A 380 19.25 8.05 -7.92
CA LEU A 380 19.24 8.79 -6.66
C LEU A 380 20.47 8.47 -5.80
N THR A 381 20.84 7.18 -5.69
CA THR A 381 21.99 6.77 -4.86
C THR A 381 23.32 7.33 -5.39
N LYS A 382 23.50 7.47 -6.70
CA LYS A 382 24.72 8.07 -7.29
C LYS A 382 24.91 9.51 -6.87
N GLU A 383 23.82 10.22 -6.59
CA GLU A 383 23.80 11.61 -6.16
C GLU A 383 23.70 11.77 -4.62
N GLY A 384 23.77 10.67 -3.87
CA GLY A 384 23.70 10.66 -2.41
C GLY A 384 22.27 10.75 -1.84
N PHE A 385 21.25 10.54 -2.67
CA PHE A 385 19.84 10.48 -2.26
C PHE A 385 19.36 9.04 -2.14
N ILE A 386 18.19 8.85 -1.55
CA ILE A 386 17.54 7.54 -1.42
C ILE A 386 16.11 7.63 -1.94
N LEU A 387 15.64 6.57 -2.62
CA LEU A 387 14.22 6.47 -2.98
C LEU A 387 13.36 6.07 -1.77
N GLY A 388 13.94 5.27 -0.86
CA GLY A 388 13.25 4.75 0.31
C GLY A 388 12.00 3.96 -0.09
N HIS A 389 10.88 4.26 0.58
CA HIS A 389 9.57 3.68 0.27
C HIS A 389 8.86 4.37 -0.91
N GLY A 390 9.48 5.34 -1.59
CA GLY A 390 8.88 6.06 -2.72
C GLY A 390 8.07 7.30 -2.34
N SER A 391 8.22 7.81 -1.11
CA SER A 391 7.59 9.08 -0.71
C SER A 391 8.28 10.28 -1.35
N VAL A 392 7.46 11.23 -1.78
CA VAL A 392 7.89 12.50 -2.40
C VAL A 392 7.10 13.63 -1.74
N VAL A 393 7.76 14.37 -0.84
CA VAL A 393 7.17 15.51 -0.11
C VAL A 393 7.67 16.82 -0.70
N VAL A 394 6.76 17.62 -1.25
CA VAL A 394 7.08 18.88 -1.92
C VAL A 394 6.98 20.06 -0.94
N PHE A 395 7.99 20.92 -0.94
CA PHE A 395 8.01 22.16 -0.15
C PHE A 395 7.99 23.37 -1.07
N ASP A 396 7.09 24.31 -0.80
CA ASP A 396 6.94 25.52 -1.61
C ASP A 396 8.00 26.59 -1.30
N LYS A 397 8.03 27.65 -2.13
CA LYS A 397 8.91 28.81 -1.93
C LYS A 397 8.76 29.51 -0.58
N ASN A 398 7.59 29.42 0.05
CA ASN A 398 7.28 30.07 1.33
C ASN A 398 7.73 29.23 2.53
N THR A 399 8.05 27.95 2.33
CA THR A 399 8.45 27.04 3.39
C THR A 399 9.76 27.50 4.05
N ASN A 400 9.74 27.64 5.38
CA ASN A 400 10.94 27.88 6.17
C ASN A 400 11.72 26.57 6.37
N MET A 401 12.74 26.33 5.55
CA MET A 401 13.55 25.11 5.63
C MET A 401 14.29 24.96 6.97
N LYS A 402 14.56 26.05 7.69
CA LYS A 402 15.15 25.97 9.03
C LYS A 402 14.19 25.31 10.01
N ASP A 403 12.91 25.65 9.95
CA ASP A 403 11.90 25.06 10.83
C ASP A 403 11.67 23.59 10.48
N ILE A 404 11.71 23.25 9.18
CA ILE A 404 11.67 21.85 8.74
C ILE A 404 12.84 21.05 9.32
N LEU A 405 14.07 21.56 9.20
CA LEU A 405 15.27 20.88 9.71
C LEU A 405 15.31 20.77 11.25
N LEU A 406 14.64 21.67 11.98
CA LEU A 406 14.54 21.58 13.45
C LEU A 406 13.53 20.52 13.92
N ASN A 407 12.62 20.08 13.04
CA ASN A 407 11.59 19.09 13.35
C ASN A 407 11.97 17.65 12.94
N LEU A 408 13.05 17.49 12.18
CA LEU A 408 13.69 16.21 11.89
C LEU A 408 14.71 15.88 12.99
#